data_AF-A0A852URY5-F1
#
_entry.id   AF-A0A852URY5-F1
#
_cell.length_a   1.000
_cell.length_b   1.000
_cell.length_c   1.000
_cell.angle_alpha   90.00
_cell.angle_beta   90.00
_cell.angle_gamma   90.00
#
_symmetry.space_group_name_H-M   'P 1'
#
loop_
_entity.id
_entity.type
_entity.pdbx_description
1 polymer ?
#
loop_
_entity_poly.entity_id
_entity_poly.type
_entity_poly.pdbx_seq_one_letter_code
_entity_poly.pdbx_strand_id
1 'polypeptide(L)'
;MATKHELILDYIEGLTVGEKISVRQVAKALSVSEGTAYRAIKEAENQKLVNTIERVGTIRIEKKKKENIERLTYAEVVNIVDGLVLGGRGGLHKTLTKFVIGAMQLDDMMRYIDAGSLLIVGNRLKAHETALLAGAAVLVTGGFDASDDVKKLADELELPVISTSYDTFTVATMLNRAIYDQLIEKEILLVEDILTPLSDTVVLLAKEKVDNFHEVNGRTSHSGYPVVDKNGKLVGVITSRDVIDKSKDELIEKVMTRHPITVTGKTSVASAGHSMIWEGIDLMPVVTEAGMLAGIISRQNVLKALQMTQRQPQQGETIDDIIKNQMKTIPEQPHTIEFTVIPQMTNQFGSLSYGALTTLLTEAGNRAIKMRKRGESVPENMSLYFIKHVQLGSVVVVIPRILHMSRRFVKVDFDILSHGDLVAKAMIMYQLFER
;
A
#
# COMPACT_ATOMS: atom_id res chain seq x y z
N MET A 1 2.96 -32.25 13.71
CA MET A 1 1.59 -32.54 14.17
C MET A 1 0.90 -31.21 14.29
N ALA A 2 -0.18 -30.99 13.53
CA ALA A 2 -0.98 -29.78 13.66
C ALA A 2 -1.41 -29.62 15.13
N THR A 3 -1.29 -28.40 15.65
CA THR A 3 -1.75 -28.10 17.00
C THR A 3 -3.26 -28.32 17.08
N LYS A 4 -3.77 -28.59 18.29
CA LYS A 4 -5.23 -28.68 18.52
C LYS A 4 -5.98 -27.43 18.05
N HIS A 5 -5.29 -26.29 17.94
CA HIS A 5 -5.84 -25.02 17.48
C HIS A 5 -5.90 -24.92 15.95
N GLU A 6 -4.83 -25.30 15.25
CA GLU A 6 -4.80 -25.38 13.77
C GLU A 6 -5.82 -26.38 13.23
N LEU A 7 -5.95 -27.55 13.87
CA LEU A 7 -6.98 -28.55 13.51
C LEU A 7 -8.40 -27.99 13.59
N ILE A 8 -8.65 -27.01 14.45
CA ILE A 8 -9.95 -26.34 14.57
C ILE A 8 -10.13 -25.31 13.45
N LEU A 9 -9.08 -24.57 13.08
CA LEU A 9 -9.15 -23.62 11.97
C LEU A 9 -9.36 -24.36 10.64
N ASP A 10 -8.64 -25.45 10.39
CA ASP A 10 -8.82 -26.30 9.21
C ASP A 10 -10.23 -26.90 9.15
N TYR A 11 -10.75 -27.37 10.29
CA TYR A 11 -12.12 -27.85 10.40
C TYR A 11 -13.14 -26.76 10.05
N ILE A 12 -12.95 -25.53 10.55
CA ILE A 12 -13.82 -24.38 10.26
C ILE A 12 -13.72 -23.99 8.78
N GLU A 13 -12.53 -23.99 8.18
CA GLU A 13 -12.34 -23.66 6.76
C GLU A 13 -13.10 -24.61 5.84
N GLY A 14 -13.15 -25.90 6.19
CA GLY A 14 -13.87 -26.95 5.47
C GLY A 14 -15.40 -26.94 5.63
N LEU A 15 -15.96 -26.13 6.54
CA LEU A 15 -17.42 -25.99 6.68
C LEU A 15 -18.03 -25.22 5.51
N THR A 16 -19.29 -25.50 5.22
CA THR A 16 -20.04 -24.79 4.19
C THR A 16 -20.34 -23.36 4.62
N VAL A 17 -20.30 -22.40 3.68
CA VAL A 17 -20.65 -21.00 3.98
C VAL A 17 -22.10 -20.93 4.47
N GLY A 18 -22.33 -20.21 5.56
CA GLY A 18 -23.62 -20.11 6.25
C GLY A 18 -23.83 -21.14 7.36
N GLU A 19 -22.95 -22.13 7.51
CA GLU A 19 -23.05 -23.15 8.54
C GLU A 19 -22.84 -22.57 9.95
N LYS A 20 -23.69 -22.99 10.91
CA LYS A 20 -23.61 -22.52 12.30
C LYS A 20 -22.47 -23.23 13.03
N ILE A 21 -21.66 -22.44 13.73
CA ILE A 21 -20.50 -22.91 14.48
C ILE A 21 -20.77 -22.66 15.96
N SER A 22 -20.67 -23.71 16.76
CA SER A 22 -20.74 -23.60 18.22
C SER A 22 -19.51 -24.19 18.88
N VAL A 23 -19.08 -23.55 19.98
CA VAL A 23 -17.94 -23.99 20.79
C VAL A 23 -18.06 -25.47 21.18
N ARG A 24 -19.27 -25.90 21.57
CA ARG A 24 -19.56 -27.29 21.97
C ARG A 24 -19.45 -28.29 20.83
N GLN A 25 -19.97 -27.95 19.64
CA GLN A 25 -19.89 -28.84 18.47
C GLN A 25 -18.44 -29.03 18.03
N VAL A 26 -17.67 -27.93 17.94
CA VAL A 26 -16.26 -27.96 17.56
C VAL A 26 -15.44 -28.74 18.60
N ALA A 27 -15.67 -28.50 19.89
CA ALA A 27 -15.00 -29.21 20.98
C ALA A 27 -15.25 -30.73 20.92
N LYS A 28 -16.49 -31.13 20.64
CA LYS A 28 -16.89 -32.54 20.51
C LYS A 28 -16.32 -33.18 19.25
N ALA A 29 -16.39 -32.51 18.10
CA ALA A 29 -15.94 -33.04 16.82
C ALA A 29 -14.43 -33.33 16.80
N LEU A 30 -13.64 -32.49 17.47
CA LEU A 30 -12.18 -32.57 17.46
C LEU A 30 -11.58 -33.10 18.77
N SER A 31 -12.42 -33.52 19.72
CA SER A 31 -11.99 -34.01 21.05
C SER A 31 -11.02 -33.03 21.77
N VAL A 32 -11.41 -31.75 21.80
CA VAL A 32 -10.66 -30.65 22.43
C VAL A 32 -11.46 -29.99 23.55
N SER A 33 -10.81 -29.18 24.39
CA SER A 33 -11.52 -28.43 25.43
C SER A 33 -12.37 -27.30 24.82
N GLU A 34 -13.49 -26.95 25.46
CA GLU A 34 -14.32 -25.80 25.04
C GLU A 34 -13.52 -24.48 25.05
N GLY A 35 -12.59 -24.31 25.98
CA GLY A 35 -11.71 -23.13 26.02
C GLY A 35 -10.77 -23.04 24.81
N THR A 36 -10.25 -24.17 24.32
CA THR A 36 -9.44 -24.24 23.10
C THR A 36 -10.31 -23.92 21.87
N ALA A 37 -11.50 -24.50 21.78
CA ALA A 37 -12.45 -24.23 20.71
C ALA A 37 -12.91 -22.76 20.68
N TYR A 38 -13.17 -22.15 21.83
CA TYR A 38 -13.55 -20.74 21.92
C TYR A 38 -12.44 -19.82 21.40
N ARG A 39 -11.19 -20.05 21.79
CA ARG A 39 -10.04 -19.25 21.32
C ARG A 39 -9.85 -19.39 19.80
N ALA A 40 -9.97 -20.60 19.27
CA ALA A 40 -9.85 -20.85 17.84
C ALA A 40 -11.00 -20.20 17.04
N ILE A 41 -12.24 -20.23 17.54
CA ILE A 41 -13.37 -19.54 16.91
C ILE A 41 -13.19 -18.02 16.92
N LYS A 42 -12.68 -17.45 18.03
CA LYS A 42 -12.35 -16.02 18.09
C LYS A 42 -11.24 -15.63 17.12
N GLU A 43 -10.27 -16.50 16.90
CA GLU A 43 -9.24 -16.29 15.89
C GLU A 43 -9.77 -16.44 14.46
N ALA A 44 -10.63 -17.43 14.21
CA ALA A 44 -11.34 -17.57 12.94
C ALA A 44 -12.19 -16.33 12.62
N GLU A 45 -12.75 -15.67 13.64
CA GLU A 45 -13.48 -14.41 13.49
C GLU A 45 -12.54 -13.26 13.08
N ASN A 46 -11.36 -13.15 13.71
CA ASN A 46 -10.33 -12.19 13.30
C ASN A 46 -9.82 -12.43 11.87
N GLN A 47 -9.71 -13.69 11.47
CA GLN A 47 -9.33 -14.10 10.11
C GLN A 47 -10.48 -14.00 9.09
N LYS A 48 -11.66 -13.50 9.52
CA LYS A 48 -12.87 -13.37 8.70
C LYS A 48 -13.32 -14.69 8.05
N LEU A 49 -13.07 -15.81 8.72
CA LEU A 49 -13.59 -17.12 8.35
C LEU A 49 -15.01 -17.30 8.89
N VAL A 50 -15.32 -16.66 10.02
CA VAL A 50 -16.62 -16.75 10.70
C VAL A 50 -17.08 -15.36 11.17
N ASN A 51 -18.37 -15.17 11.40
CA ASN A 51 -18.93 -13.95 11.97
C ASN A 51 -19.91 -14.27 13.10
N THR A 52 -19.76 -13.65 14.27
CA THR A 52 -20.69 -13.82 15.38
C THR A 52 -21.78 -12.76 15.34
N ILE A 53 -23.02 -13.19 15.16
CA ILE A 53 -24.19 -12.32 15.12
C ILE A 53 -24.98 -12.48 16.42
N GLU A 54 -25.28 -11.37 17.10
CA GLU A 54 -26.10 -11.38 18.31
C GLU A 54 -27.43 -12.12 18.05
N ARG A 55 -27.81 -13.02 18.97
CA ARG A 55 -29.03 -13.86 18.92
C ARG A 55 -29.07 -14.94 17.84
N VAL A 56 -28.14 -14.98 16.89
CA VAL A 56 -28.07 -16.01 15.82
C VAL A 56 -26.94 -17.02 16.07
N GLY A 57 -25.83 -16.56 16.64
CA GLY A 57 -24.61 -17.37 16.88
C GLY A 57 -23.51 -17.07 15.87
N THR A 58 -22.42 -17.83 15.94
CA THR A 58 -21.30 -17.72 14.99
C THR A 58 -21.61 -18.54 13.73
N ILE A 59 -21.42 -17.93 12.56
CA ILE A 59 -21.66 -18.58 11.26
C ILE A 59 -20.41 -18.53 10.40
N ARG A 60 -20.20 -19.55 9.56
CA ARG A 60 -19.16 -19.56 8.52
C ARG A 60 -19.49 -18.50 7.47
N ILE A 61 -18.53 -17.63 7.15
CA ILE A 61 -18.67 -16.61 6.10
C ILE A 61 -17.67 -16.86 4.98
N GLU A 62 -18.00 -16.55 3.74
CA GLU A 62 -17.05 -16.68 2.64
C GLU A 62 -15.83 -15.77 2.89
N LYS A 63 -14.62 -16.34 2.80
CA LYS A 63 -13.39 -15.55 2.85
C LYS A 63 -13.34 -14.77 1.54
N LYS A 64 -13.81 -13.51 1.57
CA LYS A 64 -13.65 -12.61 0.42
C LYS A 64 -12.17 -12.64 0.04
N LYS A 65 -11.84 -13.20 -1.12
CA LYS A 65 -10.55 -12.91 -1.76
C LYS A 65 -10.46 -11.39 -1.81
N LYS A 66 -9.29 -10.81 -1.56
CA LYS A 66 -9.00 -9.43 -1.98
C LYS A 66 -9.13 -9.44 -3.51
N GLU A 67 -10.35 -9.41 -4.02
CA GLU A 67 -10.59 -8.98 -5.39
C GLU A 67 -10.07 -7.55 -5.45
N ASN A 68 -9.45 -7.20 -6.57
CA ASN A 68 -8.98 -5.85 -6.87
C ASN A 68 -10.17 -4.89 -6.83
N ILE A 69 -10.58 -4.44 -5.64
CA ILE A 69 -11.60 -3.41 -5.49
C ILE A 69 -10.88 -2.10 -5.81
N GLU A 70 -10.66 -1.83 -7.09
CA GLU A 70 -10.19 -0.52 -7.58
C GLU A 70 -11.30 0.55 -7.46
N ARG A 71 -12.50 0.19 -6.97
CA ARG A 71 -13.72 1.00 -7.08
C ARG A 71 -14.42 1.20 -5.75
N LEU A 72 -14.70 2.46 -5.41
CA LEU A 72 -15.53 2.86 -4.27
C LEU A 72 -16.92 2.23 -4.35
N THR A 73 -17.51 1.92 -3.21
CA THR A 73 -18.93 1.56 -3.08
C THR A 73 -19.78 2.79 -2.78
N TYR A 74 -21.08 2.73 -3.07
CA TYR A 74 -21.98 3.83 -2.71
C TYR A 74 -22.08 4.02 -1.18
N ALA A 75 -21.89 2.97 -0.38
CA ALA A 75 -21.79 3.08 1.08
C ALA A 75 -20.61 3.95 1.53
N GLU A 76 -19.45 3.79 0.89
CA GLU A 76 -18.27 4.62 1.18
C GLU A 76 -18.51 6.07 0.74
N VAL A 77 -19.14 6.29 -0.42
CA VAL A 77 -19.56 7.62 -0.88
C VAL A 77 -20.40 8.33 0.19
N VAL A 78 -21.40 7.65 0.76
CA VAL A 78 -22.24 8.21 1.84
C VAL A 78 -21.39 8.69 3.01
N ASN A 79 -20.42 7.88 3.45
CA ASN A 79 -19.54 8.25 4.57
C ASN A 79 -18.61 9.42 4.21
N ILE A 80 -18.09 9.49 2.98
CA ILE A 80 -17.17 10.56 2.55
C ILE A 80 -17.85 11.93 2.55
N VAL A 81 -19.13 11.97 2.16
CA VAL A 81 -19.86 13.24 1.96
C VAL A 81 -20.78 13.57 3.14
N ASP A 82 -20.64 12.87 4.27
CA ASP A 82 -21.56 12.91 5.42
C ASP A 82 -23.03 12.86 4.99
N GLY A 83 -23.32 11.94 4.07
CA GLY A 83 -24.58 11.83 3.36
C GLY A 83 -25.69 11.14 4.16
N LEU A 84 -26.92 11.54 3.89
CA LEU A 84 -28.13 10.86 4.32
C LEU A 84 -28.70 10.06 3.15
N VAL A 85 -28.93 8.76 3.34
CA VAL A 85 -29.59 7.92 2.33
C VAL A 85 -31.10 8.12 2.40
N LEU A 86 -31.65 8.74 1.35
CA LEU A 86 -33.07 9.07 1.20
C LEU A 86 -33.89 7.89 0.66
N GLY A 87 -33.29 7.03 -0.16
CA GLY A 87 -33.90 5.84 -0.76
C GLY A 87 -32.84 4.95 -1.42
N GLY A 88 -33.21 3.75 -1.82
CA GLY A 88 -32.33 2.80 -2.51
C GLY A 88 -31.27 2.15 -1.64
N ARG A 89 -31.54 1.98 -0.34
CA ARG A 89 -30.57 1.40 0.62
C ARG A 89 -30.03 0.03 0.20
N GLY A 90 -30.85 -0.78 -0.48
CA GLY A 90 -30.44 -2.08 -1.02
C GLY A 90 -29.24 -1.99 -1.96
N GLY A 91 -29.06 -0.85 -2.64
CA GLY A 91 -27.98 -0.62 -3.60
C GLY A 91 -26.63 -0.18 -3.03
N LEU A 92 -26.52 0.09 -1.71
CA LEU A 92 -25.32 0.71 -1.14
C LEU A 92 -24.04 -0.13 -1.29
N HIS A 93 -24.18 -1.45 -1.39
CA HIS A 93 -23.05 -2.37 -1.57
C HIS A 93 -22.51 -2.41 -3.00
N LYS A 94 -23.24 -1.82 -3.98
CA LYS A 94 -22.81 -1.77 -5.38
C LYS A 94 -21.63 -0.80 -5.55
N THR A 95 -20.79 -1.08 -6.53
CA THR A 95 -19.57 -0.30 -6.82
C THR A 95 -19.86 0.85 -7.77
N LEU A 96 -19.32 2.02 -7.45
CA LEU A 96 -19.24 3.20 -8.27
C LEU A 96 -18.17 3.04 -9.36
N THR A 97 -18.56 3.25 -10.62
CA THR A 97 -17.60 3.22 -11.74
C THR A 97 -17.03 4.60 -12.05
N LYS A 98 -17.88 5.63 -12.04
CA LYS A 98 -17.49 7.03 -12.27
C LYS A 98 -18.55 7.96 -11.68
N PHE A 99 -18.19 9.19 -11.32
CA PHE A 99 -19.15 10.22 -10.97
C PHE A 99 -19.26 11.26 -12.09
N VAL A 100 -20.46 11.85 -12.23
CA VAL A 100 -20.79 12.86 -13.24
C VAL A 100 -21.42 14.06 -12.54
N ILE A 101 -21.02 15.27 -12.90
CA ILE A 101 -21.58 16.50 -12.32
C ILE A 101 -22.67 17.05 -13.25
N GLY A 102 -23.90 17.10 -12.75
CA GLY A 102 -25.09 17.57 -13.45
C GLY A 102 -25.19 19.10 -13.55
N ALA A 103 -24.27 19.74 -14.27
CA ALA A 103 -24.27 21.21 -14.47
C ALA A 103 -25.10 21.66 -15.69
N MET A 104 -25.14 20.85 -16.75
CA MET A 104 -25.75 21.14 -18.05
C MET A 104 -27.29 20.97 -18.06
N GLN A 105 -27.97 21.22 -19.17
CA GLN A 105 -29.37 20.82 -19.31
C GLN A 105 -29.51 19.29 -19.31
N LEU A 106 -30.72 18.79 -19.01
CA LEU A 106 -30.98 17.36 -18.81
C LEU A 106 -30.54 16.52 -20.03
N ASP A 107 -30.94 16.92 -21.23
CA ASP A 107 -30.64 16.15 -22.45
C ASP A 107 -29.14 16.03 -22.75
N ASP A 108 -28.36 17.06 -22.40
CA ASP A 108 -26.91 17.07 -22.61
C ASP A 108 -26.18 16.27 -21.52
N MET A 109 -26.60 16.37 -20.26
CA MET A 109 -25.95 15.61 -19.17
C MET A 109 -26.15 14.10 -19.32
N MET A 110 -27.30 13.66 -19.86
CA MET A 110 -27.59 12.24 -20.02
C MET A 110 -26.59 11.52 -20.93
N ARG A 111 -25.87 12.24 -21.80
CA ARG A 111 -24.82 11.65 -22.67
C ARG A 111 -23.62 11.11 -21.90
N TYR A 112 -23.45 11.52 -20.66
CA TYR A 112 -22.31 11.13 -19.81
C TYR A 112 -22.70 10.09 -18.74
N ILE A 113 -24.00 9.85 -18.55
CA ILE A 113 -24.54 8.99 -17.50
C ILE A 113 -24.76 7.58 -18.07
N ASP A 114 -24.24 6.58 -17.37
CA ASP A 114 -24.42 5.16 -17.68
C ASP A 114 -24.65 4.34 -16.39
N ALA A 115 -24.97 3.06 -16.54
CA ALA A 115 -25.20 2.17 -15.41
C ALA A 115 -23.94 2.08 -14.52
N GLY A 116 -24.14 2.23 -13.21
CA GLY A 116 -23.05 2.28 -12.23
C GLY A 116 -22.36 3.63 -12.09
N SER A 117 -22.89 4.68 -12.72
CA SER A 117 -22.51 6.07 -12.45
C SER A 117 -23.08 6.59 -11.12
N LEU A 118 -22.49 7.67 -10.60
CA LEU A 118 -23.09 8.54 -9.58
C LEU A 118 -23.32 9.93 -10.16
N LEU A 119 -24.58 10.35 -10.31
CA LEU A 119 -24.91 11.71 -10.70
C LEU A 119 -24.90 12.64 -9.48
N ILE A 120 -24.01 13.63 -9.48
CA ILE A 120 -23.96 14.70 -8.48
C ILE A 120 -24.76 15.89 -9.03
N VAL A 121 -25.86 16.24 -8.39
CA VAL A 121 -26.79 17.26 -8.90
C VAL A 121 -27.49 18.00 -7.77
N GLY A 122 -27.88 19.25 -8.00
CA GLY A 122 -28.70 20.02 -7.05
C GLY A 122 -30.18 19.59 -7.05
N ASN A 123 -31.07 20.53 -6.78
CA ASN A 123 -32.52 20.33 -6.66
C ASN A 123 -33.27 20.18 -8.01
N ARG A 124 -32.78 19.31 -8.90
CA ARG A 124 -33.41 19.04 -10.21
C ARG A 124 -34.14 17.69 -10.19
N LEU A 125 -35.39 17.68 -9.71
CA LEU A 125 -36.18 16.45 -9.51
C LEU A 125 -36.25 15.54 -10.75
N LYS A 126 -36.47 16.10 -11.94
CA LYS A 126 -36.49 15.31 -13.19
C LYS A 126 -35.14 14.63 -13.46
N ALA A 127 -34.03 15.29 -13.14
CA ALA A 127 -32.70 14.70 -13.32
C ALA A 127 -32.46 13.54 -12.36
N HIS A 128 -33.02 13.61 -11.14
CA HIS A 128 -32.94 12.49 -10.18
C HIS A 128 -33.62 11.24 -10.75
N GLU A 129 -34.84 11.39 -11.24
CA GLU A 129 -35.63 10.29 -11.84
C GLU A 129 -34.94 9.71 -13.08
N THR A 130 -34.56 10.56 -14.04
CA THR A 130 -33.94 10.09 -15.29
C THR A 130 -32.60 9.40 -15.06
N ALA A 131 -31.80 9.84 -14.07
CA ALA A 131 -30.55 9.18 -13.72
C ALA A 131 -30.77 7.77 -13.15
N LEU A 132 -31.75 7.60 -12.25
CA LEU A 132 -32.10 6.29 -11.71
C LEU A 132 -32.55 5.33 -12.81
N LEU A 133 -33.41 5.79 -13.72
CA LEU A 133 -33.86 4.99 -14.88
C LEU A 133 -32.70 4.62 -15.82
N ALA A 134 -31.66 5.45 -15.91
CA ALA A 134 -30.44 5.14 -16.65
C ALA A 134 -29.47 4.21 -15.90
N GLY A 135 -29.83 3.74 -14.70
CA GLY A 135 -29.01 2.84 -13.89
C GLY A 135 -27.96 3.53 -13.02
N ALA A 136 -28.07 4.85 -12.83
CA ALA A 136 -27.13 5.64 -12.04
C ALA A 136 -27.71 5.99 -10.66
N ALA A 137 -26.87 5.93 -9.64
CA ALA A 137 -27.20 6.47 -8.33
C ALA A 137 -27.21 8.01 -8.36
N VAL A 138 -27.87 8.63 -7.38
CA VAL A 138 -28.01 10.10 -7.31
C VAL A 138 -27.45 10.62 -5.99
N LEU A 139 -26.61 11.65 -6.06
CA LEU A 139 -26.15 12.43 -4.93
C LEU A 139 -26.66 13.87 -5.06
N VAL A 140 -27.61 14.22 -4.19
CA VAL A 140 -28.25 15.52 -4.10
C VAL A 140 -27.40 16.44 -3.21
N THR A 141 -26.87 17.52 -3.78
CA THR A 141 -25.99 18.46 -3.07
C THR A 141 -26.72 19.72 -2.65
N GLY A 142 -26.30 20.35 -1.55
CA GLY A 142 -26.83 21.63 -1.05
C GLY A 142 -27.96 21.47 -0.02
N GLY A 143 -28.09 20.29 0.60
CA GLY A 143 -29.07 20.02 1.65
C GLY A 143 -30.49 19.83 1.14
N PHE A 144 -30.67 19.61 -0.16
CA PHE A 144 -31.99 19.37 -0.76
C PHE A 144 -32.42 17.91 -0.61
N ASP A 145 -33.72 17.70 -0.59
CA ASP A 145 -34.36 16.38 -0.59
C ASP A 145 -34.75 15.94 -2.01
N ALA A 146 -35.10 14.67 -2.16
CA ALA A 146 -35.73 14.11 -3.34
C ALA A 146 -37.25 13.94 -3.14
N SER A 147 -38.02 13.85 -4.22
CA SER A 147 -39.46 13.57 -4.13
C SER A 147 -39.70 12.13 -3.64
N ASP A 148 -40.87 11.89 -3.03
CA ASP A 148 -41.24 10.55 -2.55
C ASP A 148 -41.30 9.52 -3.68
N ASP A 149 -41.68 9.93 -4.89
CA ASP A 149 -41.69 9.05 -6.07
C ASP A 149 -40.27 8.64 -6.48
N VAL A 150 -39.30 9.57 -6.41
CA VAL A 150 -37.88 9.27 -6.65
C VAL A 150 -37.33 8.33 -5.58
N LYS A 151 -37.72 8.51 -4.31
CA LYS A 151 -37.30 7.61 -3.20
C LYS A 151 -37.82 6.19 -3.40
N LYS A 152 -39.10 6.04 -3.79
CA LYS A 152 -39.69 4.73 -4.12
C LYS A 152 -39.00 4.08 -5.32
N LEU A 153 -38.79 4.85 -6.40
CA LEU A 153 -38.09 4.38 -7.59
C LEU A 153 -36.66 3.90 -7.27
N ALA A 154 -35.97 4.63 -6.39
CA ALA A 154 -34.64 4.26 -5.91
C ALA A 154 -34.64 2.92 -5.14
N ASP A 155 -35.66 2.67 -4.32
CA ASP A 155 -35.85 1.40 -3.62
C ASP A 155 -36.15 0.25 -4.58
N GLU A 156 -37.02 0.46 -5.57
CA GLU A 156 -37.38 -0.53 -6.59
C GLU A 156 -36.19 -0.94 -7.47
N LEU A 157 -35.35 0.03 -7.86
CA LEU A 157 -34.17 -0.21 -8.69
C LEU A 157 -32.93 -0.59 -7.88
N GLU A 158 -33.02 -0.56 -6.55
CA GLU A 158 -31.89 -0.70 -5.63
C GLU A 158 -30.71 0.20 -6.03
N LEU A 159 -30.99 1.49 -6.26
CA LEU A 159 -30.00 2.50 -6.60
C LEU A 159 -30.08 3.64 -5.60
N PRO A 160 -29.01 3.94 -4.85
CA PRO A 160 -29.10 4.86 -3.74
C PRO A 160 -29.34 6.29 -4.22
N VAL A 161 -30.25 6.98 -3.51
CA VAL A 161 -30.39 8.44 -3.54
C VAL A 161 -29.84 8.95 -2.22
N ILE A 162 -28.79 9.74 -2.30
CA ILE A 162 -28.02 10.26 -1.18
C ILE A 162 -28.20 11.78 -1.17
N SER A 163 -28.38 12.39 -0.01
CA SER A 163 -28.39 13.85 0.15
C SER A 163 -27.26 14.28 1.07
N THR A 164 -26.64 15.42 0.79
CA THR A 164 -25.62 16.03 1.65
C THR A 164 -25.82 17.53 1.72
N SER A 165 -25.49 18.13 2.86
CA SER A 165 -25.51 19.58 3.06
C SER A 165 -24.43 20.32 2.26
N TYR A 166 -23.40 19.62 1.79
CA TYR A 166 -22.31 20.23 1.02
C TYR A 166 -22.73 20.59 -0.40
N ASP A 167 -22.11 21.64 -0.96
CA ASP A 167 -22.31 22.02 -2.35
C ASP A 167 -21.59 21.07 -3.33
N THR A 168 -21.92 21.19 -4.61
CA THR A 168 -21.40 20.31 -5.67
C THR A 168 -19.87 20.31 -5.79
N PHE A 169 -19.20 21.46 -5.62
CA PHE A 169 -17.74 21.56 -5.71
C PHE A 169 -17.07 20.88 -4.51
N THR A 170 -17.58 21.13 -3.31
CA THR A 170 -17.08 20.50 -2.08
C THR A 170 -17.21 18.98 -2.17
N VAL A 171 -18.37 18.48 -2.57
CA VAL A 171 -18.63 17.05 -2.76
C VAL A 171 -17.69 16.45 -3.81
N ALA A 172 -17.57 17.08 -4.97
CA ALA A 172 -16.67 16.60 -6.03
C ALA A 172 -15.23 16.55 -5.53
N THR A 173 -14.78 17.55 -4.76
CA THR A 173 -13.43 17.60 -4.21
C THR A 173 -13.21 16.50 -3.17
N MET A 174 -14.16 16.27 -2.26
CA MET A 174 -14.09 15.22 -1.24
C MET A 174 -14.05 13.83 -1.88
N LEU A 175 -14.94 13.57 -2.85
CA LEU A 175 -14.94 12.30 -3.58
C LEU A 175 -13.65 12.11 -4.35
N ASN A 176 -13.20 13.11 -5.12
CA ASN A 176 -11.97 13.03 -5.88
C ASN A 176 -10.77 12.75 -4.96
N ARG A 177 -10.66 13.47 -3.84
CA ARG A 177 -9.64 13.22 -2.81
C ARG A 177 -9.74 11.81 -2.23
N ALA A 178 -10.93 11.33 -1.90
CA ALA A 178 -11.09 9.99 -1.35
C ALA A 178 -10.72 8.89 -2.38
N ILE A 179 -11.02 9.10 -3.67
CA ILE A 179 -10.54 8.21 -4.74
C ILE A 179 -9.01 8.23 -4.74
N TYR A 180 -8.39 9.40 -4.71
CA TYR A 180 -6.93 9.52 -4.68
C TYR A 180 -6.29 8.89 -3.45
N ASP A 181 -6.79 9.18 -2.25
CA ASP A 181 -6.27 8.64 -1.00
C ASP A 181 -6.37 7.09 -0.99
N GLN A 182 -7.47 6.52 -1.53
CA GLN A 182 -7.60 5.07 -1.71
C GLN A 182 -6.67 4.49 -2.78
N LEU A 183 -6.43 5.21 -3.88
CA LEU A 183 -5.46 4.82 -4.90
C LEU A 183 -4.05 4.82 -4.30
N ILE A 184 -3.68 5.86 -3.54
CA ILE A 184 -2.37 5.99 -2.87
C ILE A 184 -2.19 4.93 -1.78
N GLU A 185 -3.19 4.66 -0.94
CA GLU A 185 -3.11 3.59 0.06
C GLU A 185 -2.92 2.21 -0.57
N LYS A 186 -3.52 1.97 -1.75
CA LYS A 186 -3.35 0.73 -2.54
C LYS A 186 -2.10 0.72 -3.42
N GLU A 187 -1.46 1.87 -3.65
CA GLU A 187 -0.13 1.95 -4.28
C GLU A 187 0.98 1.45 -3.35
N ILE A 188 0.75 1.43 -2.03
CA ILE A 188 1.66 0.77 -1.08
C ILE A 188 1.50 -0.74 -1.24
N LEU A 189 2.19 -1.27 -2.24
CA LEU A 189 2.29 -2.70 -2.44
C LEU A 189 2.83 -3.35 -1.16
N LEU A 190 2.10 -4.31 -0.60
CA LEU A 190 2.48 -4.99 0.63
C LEU A 190 3.20 -6.30 0.33
N VAL A 191 4.01 -6.76 1.28
CA VAL A 191 4.71 -8.04 1.18
C VAL A 191 3.72 -9.19 0.99
N GLU A 192 2.54 -9.12 1.60
CA GLU A 192 1.51 -10.14 1.42
C GLU A 192 0.97 -10.25 -0.01
N ASP A 193 1.12 -9.21 -0.83
CA ASP A 193 0.63 -9.20 -2.21
C ASP A 193 1.64 -9.86 -3.19
N ILE A 194 2.90 -10.07 -2.75
CA ILE A 194 3.98 -10.61 -3.59
C ILE A 194 4.73 -11.81 -3.01
N LEU A 195 4.44 -12.21 -1.76
CA LEU A 195 5.19 -13.29 -1.14
C LEU A 195 5.01 -14.59 -1.90
N THR A 196 6.06 -15.41 -1.89
CA THR A 196 5.94 -16.82 -2.22
C THR A 196 5.37 -17.51 -0.98
N PRO A 197 4.14 -18.06 -1.04
CA PRO A 197 3.49 -18.63 0.12
C PRO A 197 4.26 -19.84 0.66
N LEU A 198 4.04 -20.19 1.93
CA LEU A 198 4.70 -21.34 2.57
C LEU A 198 4.54 -22.64 1.78
N SER A 199 3.40 -22.86 1.11
CA SER A 199 3.14 -24.05 0.28
C SER A 199 4.15 -24.22 -0.85
N ASP A 200 4.68 -23.10 -1.35
CA ASP A 200 5.56 -23.05 -2.52
C ASP A 200 7.00 -22.71 -2.08
N THR A 201 7.23 -22.55 -0.78
CA THR A 201 8.52 -22.24 -0.18
C THR A 201 9.19 -23.52 0.26
N VAL A 202 10.40 -23.77 -0.24
CA VAL A 202 11.22 -24.86 0.30
C VAL A 202 11.87 -24.41 1.61
N VAL A 203 11.60 -25.15 2.67
CA VAL A 203 12.10 -24.91 4.03
C VAL A 203 13.02 -26.04 4.47
N LEU A 204 13.96 -25.75 5.35
CA LEU A 204 14.84 -26.75 5.98
C LEU A 204 14.57 -26.81 7.49
N LEU A 205 14.78 -27.97 8.11
CA LEU A 205 14.66 -28.11 9.56
C LEU A 205 16.00 -27.85 10.24
N ALA A 206 15.97 -27.20 11.40
CA ALA A 206 17.19 -26.90 12.17
C ALA A 206 18.05 -28.13 12.49
N LYS A 207 17.41 -29.31 12.64
CA LYS A 207 18.06 -30.58 12.96
C LYS A 207 18.45 -31.42 11.75
N GLU A 208 18.23 -30.93 10.53
CA GLU A 208 18.73 -31.59 9.32
C GLU A 208 20.23 -31.35 9.16
N LYS A 209 20.84 -32.17 8.30
CA LYS A 209 22.26 -32.09 7.96
C LYS A 209 22.48 -31.12 6.79
N VAL A 210 23.69 -30.55 6.71
CA VAL A 210 24.14 -29.73 5.56
C VAL A 210 24.02 -30.47 4.23
N ASP A 211 24.13 -31.80 4.22
CA ASP A 211 23.88 -32.58 3.00
C ASP A 211 22.47 -32.38 2.41
N ASN A 212 21.45 -32.18 3.26
CA ASN A 212 20.09 -31.89 2.81
C ASN A 212 20.00 -30.51 2.12
N PHE A 213 20.75 -29.52 2.60
CA PHE A 213 20.87 -28.23 1.93
C PHE A 213 21.42 -28.41 0.50
N HIS A 214 22.46 -29.22 0.31
CA HIS A 214 23.03 -29.46 -1.02
C HIS A 214 22.06 -30.20 -1.95
N GLU A 215 21.31 -31.18 -1.44
CA GLU A 215 20.28 -31.88 -2.23
C GLU A 215 19.18 -30.91 -2.70
N VAL A 216 18.64 -30.12 -1.77
CA VAL A 216 17.62 -29.12 -2.07
C VAL A 216 18.15 -28.09 -3.06
N ASN A 217 19.35 -27.55 -2.80
CA ASN A 217 19.93 -26.52 -3.64
C ASN A 217 20.21 -27.01 -5.07
N GLY A 218 20.60 -28.27 -5.24
CA GLY A 218 20.76 -28.89 -6.55
C GLY A 218 19.46 -29.00 -7.35
N ARG A 219 18.29 -29.04 -6.67
CA ARG A 219 16.97 -29.10 -7.31
C ARG A 219 16.36 -27.73 -7.59
N THR A 220 16.51 -26.77 -6.67
CA THR A 220 15.80 -25.49 -6.74
C THR A 220 16.66 -24.30 -7.14
N SER A 221 18.00 -24.40 -7.01
CA SER A 221 18.93 -23.31 -7.32
C SER A 221 18.66 -21.97 -6.61
N HIS A 222 17.97 -21.99 -5.45
CA HIS A 222 17.73 -20.78 -4.67
C HIS A 222 18.97 -20.37 -3.87
N SER A 223 19.17 -19.06 -3.66
CA SER A 223 20.35 -18.51 -2.96
C SER A 223 20.35 -18.78 -1.44
N GLY A 224 19.19 -19.07 -0.86
CA GLY A 224 19.04 -19.42 0.54
C GLY A 224 17.66 -19.96 0.87
N TYR A 225 17.53 -20.56 2.06
CA TYR A 225 16.33 -21.24 2.53
C TYR A 225 16.04 -20.82 3.97
N PRO A 226 14.78 -20.55 4.32
CA PRO A 226 14.38 -20.38 5.70
C PRO A 226 14.51 -21.70 6.46
N VAL A 227 14.99 -21.61 7.70
CA VAL A 227 15.15 -22.74 8.61
C VAL A 227 14.10 -22.64 9.72
N VAL A 228 13.31 -23.69 9.88
CA VAL A 228 12.23 -23.75 10.87
C VAL A 228 12.46 -24.83 11.92
N ASP A 229 11.80 -24.68 13.08
CA ASP A 229 11.70 -25.74 14.06
C ASP A 229 10.60 -26.76 13.68
N LYS A 230 10.45 -27.81 14.50
CA LYS A 230 9.43 -28.85 14.32
C LYS A 230 7.98 -28.35 14.35
N ASN A 231 7.76 -27.13 14.86
CA ASN A 231 6.45 -26.51 14.96
C ASN A 231 6.20 -25.52 13.82
N GLY A 232 7.17 -25.29 12.92
CA GLY A 232 7.06 -24.31 11.82
C GLY A 232 7.46 -22.88 12.23
N LYS A 233 8.02 -22.69 13.42
CA LYS A 233 8.56 -21.40 13.85
C LYS A 233 9.87 -21.14 13.14
N LEU A 234 10.05 -19.94 12.58
CA LEU A 234 11.31 -19.55 11.97
C LEU A 234 12.42 -19.43 13.02
N VAL A 235 13.54 -20.10 12.80
CA VAL A 235 14.70 -20.09 13.71
C VAL A 235 15.99 -19.64 13.05
N GLY A 236 16.05 -19.63 11.72
CA GLY A 236 17.24 -19.22 10.97
C GLY A 236 17.00 -19.04 9.49
N VAL A 237 18.04 -18.60 8.78
CA VAL A 237 18.17 -18.71 7.32
C VAL A 237 19.53 -19.35 7.05
N ILE A 238 19.58 -20.21 6.03
CA ILE A 238 20.83 -20.81 5.56
C ILE A 238 21.01 -20.51 4.08
N THR A 239 22.21 -20.08 3.70
CA THR A 239 22.58 -19.68 2.35
C THR A 239 23.77 -20.50 1.87
N SER A 240 24.07 -20.41 0.57
CA SER A 240 25.26 -21.06 0.01
C SER A 240 26.56 -20.60 0.66
N ARG A 241 26.60 -19.39 1.27
CA ARG A 241 27.77 -18.87 1.98
C ARG A 241 27.99 -19.55 3.34
N ASP A 242 26.92 -19.95 4.00
CA ASP A 242 26.96 -20.53 5.34
C ASP A 242 27.51 -21.96 5.35
N VAL A 243 27.35 -22.67 4.23
CA VAL A 243 27.78 -24.07 4.06
C VAL A 243 29.16 -24.22 3.40
N ILE A 244 29.81 -23.12 2.98
CA ILE A 244 31.15 -23.18 2.37
C ILE A 244 32.12 -23.77 3.40
N ASP A 245 32.90 -24.76 2.97
CA ASP A 245 33.89 -25.49 3.78
C ASP A 245 33.31 -26.17 5.04
N LYS A 246 31.99 -26.45 5.04
CA LYS A 246 31.33 -27.19 6.12
C LYS A 246 31.20 -28.68 5.79
N SER A 247 31.19 -29.50 6.84
CA SER A 247 30.97 -30.93 6.69
C SER A 247 29.51 -31.21 6.32
N LYS A 248 29.29 -32.12 5.36
CA LYS A 248 27.96 -32.61 4.98
C LYS A 248 27.18 -33.19 6.16
N ASP A 249 27.88 -33.76 7.15
CA ASP A 249 27.27 -34.34 8.35
C ASP A 249 26.96 -33.33 9.46
N GLU A 250 27.38 -32.07 9.32
CA GLU A 250 27.12 -31.03 10.29
C GLU A 250 25.63 -30.64 10.28
N LEU A 251 25.09 -30.27 11.44
CA LEU A 251 23.68 -29.86 11.56
C LEU A 251 23.49 -28.42 11.08
N ILE A 252 22.39 -28.17 10.38
CA ILE A 252 22.00 -26.84 9.87
C ILE A 252 21.99 -25.80 10.98
N GLU A 253 21.49 -26.13 12.18
CA GLU A 253 21.45 -25.19 13.31
C GLU A 253 22.83 -24.67 13.75
N LYS A 254 23.93 -25.38 13.43
CA LYS A 254 25.29 -24.96 13.78
C LYS A 254 25.89 -23.98 12.79
N VAL A 255 25.37 -23.96 11.56
CA VAL A 255 25.92 -23.17 10.44
C VAL A 255 24.99 -22.07 9.96
N MET A 256 23.68 -22.18 10.21
CA MET A 256 22.69 -21.18 9.79
C MET A 256 22.92 -19.81 10.46
N THR A 257 22.49 -18.76 9.77
CA THR A 257 22.32 -17.44 10.38
C THR A 257 21.10 -17.47 11.30
N ARG A 258 21.35 -17.33 12.62
CA ARG A 258 20.29 -17.26 13.64
C ARG A 258 19.69 -15.86 13.67
N HIS A 259 18.40 -15.79 14.02
CA HIS A 259 17.65 -14.52 14.13
C HIS A 259 17.73 -13.68 12.83
N PRO A 260 17.31 -14.24 11.69
CA PRO A 260 17.35 -13.54 10.42
C PRO A 260 16.46 -12.29 10.46
N ILE A 261 16.76 -11.34 9.59
CA ILE A 261 15.91 -10.16 9.39
C ILE A 261 14.63 -10.64 8.70
N THR A 262 13.48 -10.29 9.29
CA THR A 262 12.17 -10.74 8.83
C THR A 262 11.26 -9.56 8.55
N VAL A 263 10.21 -9.81 7.78
CA VAL A 263 9.13 -8.88 7.53
C VAL A 263 7.79 -9.54 7.86
N THR A 264 6.74 -8.73 7.97
CA THR A 264 5.37 -9.23 8.08
C THR A 264 4.63 -9.02 6.76
N GLY A 265 3.47 -9.66 6.58
CA GLY A 265 2.63 -9.42 5.40
C GLY A 265 2.25 -7.95 5.21
N LYS A 266 2.14 -7.19 6.31
CA LYS A 266 1.79 -5.75 6.32
C LYS A 266 2.97 -4.83 6.01
N THR A 267 4.19 -5.35 5.94
CA THR A 267 5.37 -4.54 5.57
C THR A 267 5.25 -4.12 4.11
N SER A 268 5.58 -2.86 3.77
CA SER A 268 5.56 -2.43 2.37
C SER A 268 6.71 -3.07 1.57
N VAL A 269 6.47 -3.38 0.31
CA VAL A 269 7.49 -3.92 -0.61
C VAL A 269 8.64 -2.94 -0.78
N ALA A 270 8.38 -1.63 -0.76
CA ALA A 270 9.41 -0.61 -0.79
C ALA A 270 10.31 -0.67 0.46
N SER A 271 9.71 -0.79 1.66
CA SER A 271 10.48 -0.92 2.92
C SER A 271 11.26 -2.23 2.96
N ALA A 272 10.65 -3.35 2.57
CA ALA A 272 11.34 -4.64 2.46
C ALA A 272 12.49 -4.59 1.47
N GLY A 273 12.30 -3.96 0.30
CA GLY A 273 13.34 -3.70 -0.68
C GLY A 273 14.47 -2.84 -0.11
N HIS A 274 14.13 -1.78 0.63
CA HIS A 274 15.11 -0.95 1.32
C HIS A 274 15.92 -1.75 2.34
N SER A 275 15.28 -2.56 3.19
CA SER A 275 15.96 -3.45 4.14
C SER A 275 16.85 -4.48 3.43
N MET A 276 16.38 -5.08 2.33
CA MET A 276 17.19 -6.01 1.52
C MET A 276 18.45 -5.36 0.95
N ILE A 277 18.34 -4.09 0.56
CA ILE A 277 19.47 -3.30 0.04
C ILE A 277 20.42 -2.93 1.18
N TRP A 278 19.89 -2.42 2.28
CA TRP A 278 20.67 -1.95 3.44
C TRP A 278 21.49 -3.06 4.07
N GLU A 279 20.88 -4.24 4.21
CA GLU A 279 21.47 -5.41 4.89
C GLU A 279 22.21 -6.33 3.91
N GLY A 280 22.14 -6.03 2.59
CA GLY A 280 22.79 -6.83 1.56
C GLY A 280 22.25 -8.25 1.42
N ILE A 281 20.96 -8.46 1.69
CA ILE A 281 20.29 -9.76 1.65
C ILE A 281 19.38 -9.91 0.42
N ASP A 282 19.33 -11.13 -0.13
CA ASP A 282 18.54 -11.45 -1.34
C ASP A 282 17.18 -12.09 -1.04
N LEU A 283 16.99 -12.56 0.19
CA LEU A 283 15.80 -13.28 0.65
C LEU A 283 15.46 -12.84 2.07
N MET A 284 14.19 -12.53 2.30
CA MET A 284 13.65 -12.27 3.63
C MET A 284 12.50 -13.23 3.94
N PRO A 285 12.55 -13.94 5.07
CA PRO A 285 11.39 -14.68 5.56
C PRO A 285 10.26 -13.73 5.95
N VAL A 286 9.05 -14.08 5.54
CA VAL A 286 7.82 -13.42 5.95
C VAL A 286 7.24 -14.20 7.12
N VAL A 287 7.02 -13.53 8.26
CA VAL A 287 6.50 -14.18 9.47
C VAL A 287 5.14 -13.62 9.87
N THR A 288 4.34 -14.45 10.53
CA THR A 288 3.11 -14.02 11.20
C THR A 288 3.43 -13.30 12.51
N GLU A 289 2.43 -12.67 13.12
CA GLU A 289 2.58 -12.05 14.45
C GLU A 289 3.01 -13.05 15.54
N ALA A 290 2.71 -14.35 15.36
CA ALA A 290 3.15 -15.43 16.24
C ALA A 290 4.61 -15.89 15.99
N GLY A 291 5.30 -15.33 14.99
CA GLY A 291 6.66 -15.70 14.59
C GLY A 291 6.74 -16.97 13.75
N MET A 292 5.61 -17.44 13.22
CA MET A 292 5.54 -18.59 12.32
C MET A 292 5.91 -18.17 10.91
N LEU A 293 6.60 -19.03 10.16
CA LEU A 293 6.95 -18.75 8.78
C LEU A 293 5.67 -18.75 7.92
N ALA A 294 5.35 -17.62 7.29
CA ALA A 294 4.25 -17.50 6.34
C ALA A 294 4.71 -17.72 4.88
N GLY A 295 6.00 -17.51 4.61
CA GLY A 295 6.63 -17.73 3.31
C GLY A 295 7.87 -16.86 3.16
N ILE A 296 8.24 -16.51 1.92
CA ILE A 296 9.44 -15.71 1.63
C ILE A 296 9.16 -14.63 0.59
N ILE A 297 9.97 -13.58 0.62
CA ILE A 297 10.14 -12.65 -0.50
C ILE A 297 11.59 -12.65 -0.95
N SER A 298 11.79 -12.67 -2.26
CA SER A 298 13.11 -12.46 -2.86
C SER A 298 13.26 -11.05 -3.40
N ARG A 299 14.51 -10.60 -3.54
CA ARG A 299 14.84 -9.34 -4.23
C ARG A 299 14.23 -9.26 -5.63
N GLN A 300 14.12 -10.39 -6.33
CA GLN A 300 13.50 -10.44 -7.66
C GLN A 300 11.99 -10.20 -7.60
N ASN A 301 11.28 -10.73 -6.60
CA ASN A 301 9.85 -10.47 -6.42
C ASN A 301 9.61 -8.97 -6.18
N VAL A 302 10.42 -8.36 -5.29
CA VAL A 302 10.37 -6.93 -4.99
C VAL A 302 10.58 -6.09 -6.25
N LEU A 303 11.65 -6.34 -7.01
CA LEU A 303 11.97 -5.57 -8.23
C LEU A 303 10.87 -5.69 -9.30
N LYS A 304 10.38 -6.92 -9.54
CA LYS A 304 9.33 -7.17 -10.53
C LYS A 304 8.06 -6.39 -10.18
N ALA A 305 7.71 -6.36 -8.91
CA ALA A 305 6.48 -5.73 -8.47
C ALA A 305 6.57 -4.19 -8.50
N LEU A 306 7.71 -3.61 -8.08
CA LEU A 306 7.95 -2.16 -8.20
C LEU A 306 7.92 -1.66 -9.66
N GLN A 307 8.37 -2.48 -10.63
CA GLN A 307 8.29 -2.14 -12.06
C GLN A 307 6.87 -2.19 -12.64
N MET A 308 6.00 -3.02 -12.09
CA MET A 308 4.61 -3.14 -12.54
C MET A 308 3.77 -1.92 -12.10
N THR A 309 4.03 -1.38 -10.91
CA THR A 309 3.34 -0.20 -10.37
C THR A 309 3.59 1.07 -11.21
N GLN A 310 4.77 1.23 -11.81
CA GLN A 310 5.10 2.41 -12.63
C GLN A 310 4.30 2.56 -13.95
N ARG A 311 3.46 1.58 -14.33
CA ARG A 311 2.78 1.55 -15.64
C ARG A 311 1.30 1.95 -15.63
N GLN A 312 0.72 2.34 -14.49
CA GLN A 312 -0.70 2.70 -14.43
C GLN A 312 -0.96 4.20 -14.73
N PRO A 313 -1.97 4.56 -15.56
CA PRO A 313 -2.11 5.91 -16.13
C PRO A 313 -2.88 6.93 -15.27
N GLN A 314 -3.33 6.56 -14.07
CA GLN A 314 -4.11 7.45 -13.18
C GLN A 314 -3.40 7.63 -11.84
N GLN A 315 -2.16 8.14 -11.89
CA GLN A 315 -1.35 8.41 -10.70
C GLN A 315 -1.81 9.72 -10.05
N GLY A 316 -2.10 9.67 -8.75
CA GLY A 316 -2.02 10.87 -7.92
C GLY A 316 -0.55 11.25 -7.76
N GLU A 317 -0.19 12.53 -7.86
CA GLU A 317 1.20 12.94 -7.67
C GLU A 317 1.53 12.97 -6.17
N THR A 318 2.57 12.23 -5.74
CA THR A 318 3.12 12.39 -4.39
C THR A 318 3.82 13.74 -4.24
N ILE A 319 4.10 14.19 -3.01
CA ILE A 319 4.88 15.42 -2.79
C ILE A 319 6.23 15.35 -3.53
N ASP A 320 6.85 14.17 -3.56
CA ASP A 320 8.10 13.95 -4.28
C ASP A 320 7.93 14.09 -5.79
N ASP A 321 6.83 13.59 -6.36
CA ASP A 321 6.52 13.73 -7.80
C ASP A 321 6.23 15.18 -8.18
N ILE A 322 5.43 15.87 -7.36
CA ILE A 322 5.17 17.31 -7.53
C ILE A 322 6.49 18.08 -7.56
N ILE A 323 7.41 17.77 -6.64
CA ILE A 323 8.72 18.42 -6.57
C ILE A 323 9.58 18.07 -7.79
N LYS A 324 9.65 16.80 -8.18
CA LYS A 324 10.39 16.34 -9.37
C LYS A 324 9.89 17.01 -10.65
N ASN A 325 8.58 17.15 -10.81
CA ASN A 325 7.96 17.74 -12.00
C ASN A 325 8.25 19.25 -12.12
N GLN A 326 8.54 19.93 -11.01
CA GLN A 326 9.00 21.33 -11.03
C GLN A 326 10.51 21.48 -11.28
N MET A 327 11.29 20.40 -11.29
CA MET A 327 12.74 20.47 -11.53
C MET A 327 13.06 20.56 -13.02
N LYS A 328 13.73 21.63 -13.41
CA LYS A 328 14.26 21.82 -14.76
C LYS A 328 15.78 21.77 -14.73
N THR A 329 16.38 21.13 -15.73
CA THR A 329 17.84 21.14 -15.91
C THR A 329 18.23 22.31 -16.77
N ILE A 330 19.30 22.99 -16.39
CA ILE A 330 19.90 24.04 -17.20
C ILE A 330 20.84 23.38 -18.22
N PRO A 331 20.61 23.51 -19.55
CA PRO A 331 21.42 22.81 -20.56
C PRO A 331 22.93 23.09 -20.46
N GLU A 332 23.29 24.33 -20.12
CA GLU A 332 24.67 24.78 -19.98
C GLU A 332 25.35 24.30 -18.68
N GLN A 333 24.55 23.91 -17.68
CA GLN A 333 25.03 23.42 -16.39
C GLN A 333 24.20 22.19 -15.99
N PRO A 334 24.52 21.00 -16.51
CA PRO A 334 23.66 19.81 -16.39
C PRO A 334 23.46 19.34 -14.94
N HIS A 335 24.35 19.74 -14.03
CA HIS A 335 24.24 19.44 -12.61
C HIS A 335 23.34 20.43 -11.85
N THR A 336 23.09 21.61 -12.42
CA THR A 336 22.29 22.67 -11.79
C THR A 336 20.81 22.47 -12.08
N ILE A 337 20.00 22.60 -11.03
CA ILE A 337 18.55 22.45 -11.10
C ILE A 337 17.89 23.80 -10.86
N GLU A 338 17.00 24.18 -11.77
CA GLU A 338 16.06 25.27 -11.57
C GLU A 338 14.73 24.71 -11.06
N PHE A 339 14.16 25.38 -10.08
CA PHE A 339 12.94 24.95 -9.39
C PHE A 339 12.06 26.16 -9.08
N THR A 340 10.78 26.09 -9.42
CA THR A 340 9.81 27.15 -9.11
C THR A 340 8.96 26.77 -7.90
N VAL A 341 8.90 27.66 -6.90
CA VAL A 341 8.09 27.42 -5.70
C VAL A 341 6.61 27.61 -6.01
N ILE A 342 5.82 26.54 -5.87
CA ILE A 342 4.36 26.55 -6.04
C ILE A 342 3.62 26.43 -4.69
N PRO A 343 2.31 26.77 -4.61
CA PRO A 343 1.58 26.84 -3.33
C PRO A 343 1.66 25.57 -2.48
N GLN A 344 1.60 24.40 -3.12
CA GLN A 344 1.64 23.07 -2.50
C GLN A 344 2.94 22.82 -1.71
N MET A 345 3.99 23.61 -1.96
CA MET A 345 5.31 23.47 -1.35
C MET A 345 5.55 24.50 -0.26
N THR A 346 4.60 25.39 0.02
CA THR A 346 4.80 26.47 0.99
C THR A 346 4.41 26.05 2.41
N ASN A 347 5.04 26.67 3.40
CA ASN A 347 4.66 26.57 4.80
C ASN A 347 3.54 27.58 5.12
N GLN A 348 3.05 27.57 6.36
CA GLN A 348 1.99 28.49 6.84
C GLN A 348 2.33 29.99 6.69
N PHE A 349 3.60 30.34 6.46
CA PHE A 349 4.06 31.72 6.25
C PHE A 349 4.20 32.08 4.76
N GLY A 350 3.73 31.23 3.84
CA GLY A 350 3.80 31.47 2.39
C GLY A 350 5.21 31.40 1.80
N SER A 351 6.17 30.84 2.56
CA SER A 351 7.55 30.60 2.11
C SER A 351 7.77 29.12 1.80
N LEU A 352 8.78 28.79 1.00
CA LEU A 352 9.18 27.41 0.70
C LEU A 352 9.30 26.59 2.00
N SER A 353 8.56 25.50 2.08
CA SER A 353 8.58 24.61 3.23
C SER A 353 9.91 23.87 3.32
N TYR A 354 10.34 23.61 4.56
CA TYR A 354 11.59 22.91 4.81
C TYR A 354 11.56 21.48 4.25
N GLY A 355 10.43 20.79 4.34
CA GLY A 355 10.25 19.47 3.74
C GLY A 355 10.43 19.49 2.23
N ALA A 356 9.80 20.45 1.52
CA ALA A 356 9.97 20.56 0.08
C ALA A 356 11.41 20.87 -0.33
N LEU A 357 12.12 21.71 0.43
CA LEU A 357 13.53 21.99 0.17
C LEU A 357 14.41 20.74 0.41
N THR A 358 14.15 19.97 1.48
CA THR A 358 14.87 18.72 1.77
C THR A 358 14.69 17.69 0.65
N THR A 359 13.47 17.51 0.14
CA THR A 359 13.20 16.63 -1.01
C THR A 359 13.89 17.14 -2.27
N LEU A 360 13.81 18.45 -2.55
CA LEU A 360 14.49 19.08 -3.68
C LEU A 360 16.00 18.80 -3.66
N LEU A 361 16.65 18.96 -2.50
CA LEU A 361 18.09 18.73 -2.34
C LEU A 361 18.48 17.26 -2.48
N THR A 362 17.64 16.36 -1.94
CA THR A 362 17.84 14.91 -2.04
C THR A 362 17.82 14.44 -3.49
N GLU A 363 16.81 14.89 -4.24
CA GLU A 363 16.67 14.55 -5.66
C GLU A 363 17.74 15.21 -6.53
N ALA A 364 18.11 16.46 -6.23
CA ALA A 364 19.22 17.15 -6.89
C ALA A 364 20.54 16.41 -6.72
N GLY A 365 20.83 15.94 -5.51
CA GLY A 365 22.04 15.15 -5.24
C GLY A 365 22.02 13.78 -5.90
N ASN A 366 20.90 13.05 -5.80
CA ASN A 366 20.72 11.76 -6.50
C ASN A 366 20.96 11.90 -8.00
N ARG A 367 20.42 12.97 -8.62
CA ARG A 367 20.63 13.26 -10.05
C ARG A 367 22.11 13.54 -10.35
N ALA A 368 22.76 14.40 -9.55
CA ALA A 368 24.18 14.71 -9.72
C ALA A 368 25.09 13.47 -9.59
N ILE A 369 24.76 12.56 -8.66
CA ILE A 369 25.45 11.28 -8.48
C ILE A 369 25.24 10.36 -9.69
N LYS A 370 23.99 10.20 -10.15
CA LYS A 370 23.63 9.33 -11.29
C LYS A 370 24.33 9.74 -12.59
N MET A 371 24.67 11.02 -12.76
CA MET A 371 25.47 11.49 -13.90
C MET A 371 26.93 11.02 -13.87
N ARG A 372 27.48 10.69 -12.70
CA ARG A 372 28.89 10.26 -12.53
C ARG A 372 29.03 8.76 -12.37
N LYS A 373 28.08 8.11 -11.69
CA LYS A 373 28.10 6.68 -11.39
C LYS A 373 26.69 6.11 -11.52
N ARG A 374 26.57 4.98 -12.24
CA ARG A 374 25.34 4.19 -12.25
C ARG A 374 25.18 3.46 -10.92
N GLY A 375 23.98 3.50 -10.35
CA GLY A 375 23.67 2.90 -9.06
C GLY A 375 22.56 3.68 -8.37
N GLU A 376 21.97 3.09 -7.35
CA GLU A 376 21.07 3.81 -6.46
C GLU A 376 21.87 4.45 -5.32
N SER A 377 21.38 5.58 -4.83
CA SER A 377 21.95 6.30 -3.70
C SER A 377 20.84 6.71 -2.75
N VAL A 378 21.14 6.67 -1.45
CA VAL A 378 20.21 7.09 -0.41
C VAL A 378 20.92 8.08 0.51
N PRO A 379 20.31 9.24 0.85
CA PRO A 379 20.83 10.12 1.87
C PRO A 379 20.93 9.42 3.23
N GLU A 380 22.12 9.42 3.82
CA GLU A 380 22.37 8.88 5.16
C GLU A 380 22.37 10.00 6.22
N ASN A 381 22.89 11.17 5.85
CA ASN A 381 22.94 12.36 6.71
C ASN A 381 22.78 13.63 5.86
N MET A 382 22.07 14.62 6.39
CA MET A 382 21.94 15.95 5.82
C MET A 382 22.10 17.04 6.89
N SER A 383 22.97 17.99 6.62
CA SER A 383 23.05 19.28 7.33
C SER A 383 22.51 20.37 6.41
N LEU A 384 21.54 21.14 6.89
CA LEU A 384 20.90 22.22 6.13
C LEU A 384 20.90 23.51 6.95
N TYR A 385 21.39 24.59 6.34
CA TYR A 385 21.47 25.92 6.93
C TYR A 385 20.61 26.88 6.12
N PHE A 386 19.59 27.44 6.76
CA PHE A 386 18.71 28.45 6.18
C PHE A 386 19.31 29.84 6.42
N ILE A 387 19.45 30.62 5.35
CA ILE A 387 20.02 31.97 5.40
C ILE A 387 18.91 33.01 5.17
N LYS A 388 18.07 32.79 4.15
CA LYS A 388 16.92 33.63 3.82
C LYS A 388 15.70 32.78 3.48
N HIS A 389 14.52 33.33 3.70
CA HIS A 389 13.26 32.71 3.27
C HIS A 389 13.08 32.86 1.76
N VAL A 390 12.58 31.81 1.11
CA VAL A 390 12.22 31.81 -0.31
C VAL A 390 10.70 31.94 -0.42
N GLN A 391 10.21 32.93 -1.15
CA GLN A 391 8.78 33.19 -1.26
C GLN A 391 8.11 32.34 -2.35
N LEU A 392 6.80 32.16 -2.22
CA LEU A 392 5.96 31.62 -3.29
C LEU A 392 6.25 32.29 -4.65
N GLY A 393 6.30 31.50 -5.72
CA GLY A 393 6.57 31.96 -7.08
C GLY A 393 8.04 32.27 -7.38
N SER A 394 8.91 32.28 -6.37
CA SER A 394 10.34 32.50 -6.59
C SER A 394 10.97 31.32 -7.34
N VAL A 395 11.93 31.64 -8.20
CA VAL A 395 12.80 30.64 -8.80
C VAL A 395 13.98 30.39 -7.87
N VAL A 396 14.25 29.11 -7.61
CA VAL A 396 15.37 28.60 -6.83
C VAL A 396 16.31 27.87 -7.77
N VAL A 397 17.60 28.15 -7.63
CA VAL A 397 18.66 27.47 -8.36
C VAL A 397 19.49 26.66 -7.36
N VAL A 398 19.51 25.34 -7.54
CA VAL A 398 20.27 24.40 -6.70
C VAL A 398 21.51 23.96 -7.44
N ILE A 399 22.67 24.21 -6.84
CA ILE A 399 23.98 23.91 -7.42
C ILE A 399 24.67 22.83 -6.56
N PRO A 400 24.55 21.54 -6.94
CA PRO A 400 25.24 20.46 -6.25
C PRO A 400 26.72 20.39 -6.67
N ARG A 401 27.60 20.23 -5.69
CA ARG A 401 29.04 19.99 -5.86
C ARG A 401 29.46 18.72 -5.12
N ILE A 402 29.89 17.71 -5.86
CA ILE A 402 30.44 16.49 -5.25
C ILE A 402 31.81 16.83 -4.66
N LEU A 403 31.91 16.80 -3.32
CA LEU A 403 33.15 17.04 -2.60
C LEU A 403 34.02 15.80 -2.53
N HIS A 404 33.39 14.63 -2.39
CA HIS A 404 34.08 13.36 -2.26
C HIS A 404 33.21 12.23 -2.78
N MET A 405 33.79 11.28 -3.50
CA MET A 405 33.12 10.09 -3.99
C MET A 405 34.00 8.87 -3.74
N SER A 406 33.51 7.95 -2.90
CA SER A 406 34.12 6.66 -2.64
C SER A 406 33.30 5.52 -3.27
N ARG A 407 33.65 4.26 -2.96
CA ARG A 407 32.84 3.11 -3.34
C ARG A 407 31.53 3.01 -2.56
N ARG A 408 31.55 3.40 -1.27
CA ARG A 408 30.44 3.22 -0.33
C ARG A 408 29.60 4.47 -0.10
N PHE A 409 30.17 5.65 -0.22
CA PHE A 409 29.47 6.91 0.05
C PHE A 409 29.97 8.07 -0.82
N VAL A 410 29.11 9.07 -1.00
CA VAL A 410 29.38 10.35 -1.67
C VAL A 410 29.01 11.49 -0.74
N LYS A 411 29.82 12.55 -0.69
CA LYS A 411 29.49 13.80 -0.01
C LYS A 411 29.23 14.87 -1.05
N VAL A 412 28.07 15.52 -0.96
CA VAL A 412 27.64 16.56 -1.88
C VAL A 412 27.35 17.82 -1.08
N ASP A 413 27.95 18.93 -1.49
CA ASP A 413 27.66 20.28 -1.01
C ASP A 413 26.65 20.95 -1.94
N PHE A 414 25.78 21.78 -1.41
CA PHE A 414 24.74 22.47 -2.16
C PHE A 414 24.75 23.95 -1.84
N ASP A 415 24.88 24.76 -2.88
CA ASP A 415 24.51 26.17 -2.83
C ASP A 415 23.08 26.31 -3.37
N ILE A 416 22.20 26.96 -2.59
CA ILE A 416 20.82 27.22 -2.97
C ILE A 416 20.67 28.72 -3.14
N LEU A 417 20.37 29.14 -4.37
CA LEU A 417 20.24 30.54 -4.75
C LEU A 417 18.78 30.88 -5.07
N SER A 418 18.36 32.11 -4.77
CA SER A 418 17.13 32.69 -5.31
C SER A 418 17.39 34.13 -5.70
N HIS A 419 16.99 34.54 -6.91
CA HIS A 419 17.29 35.86 -7.47
C HIS A 419 18.79 36.23 -7.41
N GLY A 420 19.67 35.23 -7.51
CA GLY A 420 21.13 35.40 -7.42
C GLY A 420 21.71 35.42 -6.00
N ASP A 421 20.87 35.55 -4.97
CA ASP A 421 21.29 35.55 -3.57
C ASP A 421 21.36 34.14 -2.99
N LEU A 422 22.36 33.87 -2.15
CA LEU A 422 22.42 32.64 -1.36
C LEU A 422 21.34 32.64 -0.29
N VAL A 423 20.40 31.70 -0.40
CA VAL A 423 19.25 31.57 0.51
C VAL A 423 19.37 30.38 1.45
N ALA A 424 20.10 29.34 1.06
CA ALA A 424 20.43 28.22 1.93
C ALA A 424 21.72 27.53 1.50
N LYS A 425 22.32 26.77 2.42
CA LYS A 425 23.46 25.90 2.16
C LYS A 425 23.22 24.53 2.76
N ALA A 426 23.56 23.47 2.03
CA ALA A 426 23.39 22.12 2.54
C ALA A 426 24.60 21.24 2.27
N MET A 427 24.78 20.23 3.10
CA MET A 427 25.71 19.13 2.85
C MET A 427 24.98 17.83 3.10
N ILE A 428 25.01 16.93 2.11
CA ILE A 428 24.38 15.61 2.20
C ILE A 428 25.43 14.54 1.96
N MET A 429 25.45 13.55 2.85
CA MET A 429 26.18 12.32 2.66
C MET A 429 25.21 11.26 2.14
N TYR A 430 25.51 10.72 0.97
CA TYR A 430 24.77 9.65 0.33
C TYR A 430 25.53 8.35 0.49
N GLN A 431 24.85 7.28 0.87
CA GLN A 431 25.36 5.93 0.72
C GLN A 431 25.11 5.45 -0.71
N LEU A 432 26.13 4.85 -1.32
CA LEU A 432 26.05 4.24 -2.65
C LEU A 432 25.81 2.74 -2.51
N PHE A 433 24.89 2.22 -3.32
CA PHE A 433 24.68 0.78 -3.47
C PHE A 433 25.35 0.32 -4.76
N GLU A 434 26.35 -0.56 -4.66
CA GLU A 434 26.98 -1.18 -5.82
C GLU A 434 26.00 -2.16 -6.48
N ARG A 435 26.05 -2.22 -7.81
CA ARG A 435 25.33 -3.20 -8.62
C ARG A 435 26.11 -4.49 -8.73
#